data_AF-A0A5C7Q265-F1
#
_entry.id   AF-A0A5C7Q265-F1
#
_cell.length_a   1.000
_cell.length_b   1.000
_cell.length_c   1.000
_cell.angle_alpha   90.00
_cell.angle_beta   90.00
_cell.angle_gamma   90.00
#
_symmetry.space_group_name_H-M   'P 1'
#
loop_
_entity.id
_entity.type
_entity.pdbx_description
1 polymer ?
#
loop_
_entity_poly.entity_id
_entity_poly.type
_entity_poly.pdbx_seq_one_letter_code
_entity_poly.pdbx_strand_id
1 'polypeptide(L)'
;MTKSEQIEEEDITGITVSGGFGHNTRQPFVQMLIPRADWMTQMSPATARELAHNLLACADAAESDGFLVGFLQNVIGVDDMSKVAGVLVQFREYREEQLRKADQ
;
A
#
# COMPACT_ATOMS: atom_id res chain seq x y z
N MET A 1 -7.13 -32.02 28.57
CA MET A 1 -6.50 -31.83 27.25
C MET A 1 -7.62 -31.79 26.22
N THR A 2 -8.07 -30.60 25.83
CA THR A 2 -8.97 -30.46 24.69
C THR A 2 -8.95 -29.02 24.21
N LYS A 3 -8.43 -28.86 23.00
CA LYS A 3 -8.57 -27.72 22.07
C LYS A 3 -8.61 -26.34 22.71
N SER A 4 -7.41 -25.80 22.91
CA SER A 4 -7.16 -24.38 22.71
C SER A 4 -7.81 -23.98 21.39
N GLU A 5 -8.88 -23.18 21.47
CA GLU A 5 -9.44 -22.45 20.34
C GLU A 5 -8.28 -21.70 19.71
N GLN A 6 -7.87 -22.18 18.54
CA GLN A 6 -7.01 -21.43 17.64
C GLN A 6 -7.79 -20.18 17.30
N ILE A 7 -7.35 -19.05 17.86
CA ILE A 7 -7.64 -17.76 17.27
C ILE A 7 -6.93 -17.83 15.92
N GLU A 8 -7.69 -18.18 14.88
CA GLU A 8 -7.29 -17.81 13.52
C GLU A 8 -7.25 -16.28 13.55
N GLU A 9 -6.06 -15.71 13.68
CA GLU A 9 -5.78 -14.40 13.14
C GLU A 9 -6.07 -14.52 11.64
N GLU A 10 -7.36 -14.34 11.26
CA GLU A 10 -7.75 -14.15 9.88
C GLU A 10 -7.02 -12.91 9.40
N ASP A 11 -5.91 -13.17 8.70
CA ASP A 11 -5.05 -12.21 8.07
C ASP A 11 -5.90 -11.15 7.38
N ILE A 12 -5.71 -9.89 7.77
CA ILE A 12 -6.49 -8.77 7.29
C ILE A 12 -6.30 -8.70 5.77
N THR A 13 -7.32 -9.15 5.03
CA THR A 13 -7.47 -9.10 3.56
C THR A 13 -6.45 -9.89 2.73
N GLY A 14 -6.68 -11.20 2.58
CA GLY A 14 -5.99 -12.01 1.56
C GLY A 14 -6.32 -11.55 0.13
N ILE A 15 -5.49 -10.68 -0.46
CA ILE A 15 -5.57 -10.31 -1.88
C ILE A 15 -4.86 -11.41 -2.69
N THR A 16 -5.58 -12.08 -3.58
CA THR A 16 -5.01 -13.08 -4.48
C THR A 16 -4.86 -12.51 -5.88
N VAL A 17 -3.68 -12.67 -6.48
CA VAL A 17 -3.40 -12.20 -7.85
C VAL A 17 -2.98 -13.40 -8.73
N SER A 18 -3.59 -13.53 -9.90
CA SER A 18 -3.32 -14.62 -10.84
C SER A 18 -3.31 -14.14 -12.29
N GLY A 19 -2.53 -14.79 -13.16
CA GLY A 19 -2.53 -14.54 -14.61
C GLY A 19 -3.41 -15.53 -15.38
N GLY A 20 -3.85 -15.14 -16.57
CA GLY A 20 -4.58 -16.01 -17.48
C GLY A 20 -4.56 -15.54 -18.93
N PHE A 21 -5.15 -16.36 -19.81
CA PHE A 21 -5.33 -16.03 -21.22
C PHE A 21 -6.80 -16.23 -21.62
N GLY A 22 -7.45 -15.16 -22.08
CA GLY A 22 -8.88 -15.18 -22.35
C GLY A 22 -9.20 -16.03 -23.58
N HIS A 23 -10.08 -17.03 -23.42
CA HIS A 23 -10.48 -17.90 -24.53
C HIS A 23 -11.17 -17.12 -25.66
N ASN A 24 -12.07 -16.20 -25.29
CA ASN A 24 -12.83 -15.38 -26.25
C ASN A 24 -12.03 -14.17 -26.74
N THR A 25 -11.31 -13.49 -25.85
CA THR A 25 -10.56 -12.27 -26.20
C THR A 25 -9.24 -12.58 -26.91
N ARG A 26 -8.69 -13.78 -26.71
CA ARG A 26 -7.35 -14.18 -27.16
C ARG A 26 -6.27 -13.20 -26.69
N GLN A 27 -6.44 -12.63 -25.49
CA GLN A 27 -5.51 -11.69 -24.87
C GLN A 27 -5.12 -12.17 -23.47
N PRO A 28 -3.88 -11.89 -23.01
CA PRO A 28 -3.49 -12.11 -21.63
C PRO A 28 -4.23 -11.15 -20.69
N PHE A 29 -4.52 -11.60 -19.48
CA PHE A 29 -5.09 -10.79 -18.41
C PHE A 29 -4.44 -11.11 -17.07
N VAL A 30 -4.57 -10.17 -16.14
CA VAL A 30 -4.28 -10.37 -14.72
C VAL A 30 -5.60 -10.24 -13.97
N GLN A 31 -5.82 -11.13 -13.00
CA GLN A 31 -6.99 -11.15 -12.15
C GLN A 31 -6.58 -10.86 -10.70
N MET A 32 -7.36 -10.03 -10.03
CA MET A 32 -7.25 -9.75 -8.60
C MET A 32 -8.55 -10.15 -7.91
N LEU A 33 -8.44 -10.92 -6.83
CA LEU A 33 -9.55 -11.43 -6.03
C LEU A 33 -9.36 -11.01 -4.57
N ILE A 34 -10.43 -10.49 -3.98
CA ILE A 34 -10.54 -10.19 -2.55
C ILE A 34 -11.68 -11.06 -2.01
N PRO A 35 -11.39 -12.28 -1.48
CA PRO A 35 -12.42 -13.25 -1.10
C PRO A 35 -13.39 -12.69 -0.06
N ARG A 36 -12.87 -11.96 0.94
CA ARG A 36 -13.69 -11.36 2.00
C ARG A 36 -14.70 -10.33 1.50
N ALA A 37 -14.39 -9.66 0.39
CA ALA A 37 -15.26 -8.66 -0.22
C ALA A 37 -16.15 -9.24 -1.33
N ASP A 38 -16.05 -10.55 -1.60
CA ASP A 38 -16.61 -11.21 -2.79
C ASP A 38 -16.39 -10.39 -4.08
N TRP A 39 -15.19 -9.82 -4.18
CA TRP A 39 -14.86 -8.88 -5.23
C TRP A 39 -13.71 -9.40 -6.08
N MET A 40 -13.94 -9.38 -7.39
CA MET A 40 -12.98 -9.85 -8.37
C MET A 40 -12.96 -8.89 -9.56
N THR A 41 -11.76 -8.60 -10.06
CA THR A 41 -11.58 -7.82 -11.27
C THR A 41 -10.51 -8.43 -12.16
N GLN A 42 -10.61 -8.15 -13.46
CA GLN A 42 -9.59 -8.48 -14.46
C GLN A 42 -9.08 -7.20 -15.11
N MET A 43 -7.79 -7.16 -15.38
CA MET A 43 -7.13 -6.02 -16.01
C MET A 43 -6.08 -6.48 -17.01
N SER A 44 -5.65 -5.56 -17.86
CA SER A 44 -4.53 -5.82 -18.78
C SER A 44 -3.21 -5.97 -17.99
N PRO A 45 -2.22 -6.70 -18.53
CA PRO A 45 -0.89 -6.76 -17.92
C PRO A 45 -0.22 -5.38 -17.75
N ALA A 46 -0.52 -4.41 -18.63
CA ALA A 46 0.02 -3.05 -18.50
C ALA A 46 -0.57 -2.34 -17.27
N THR A 47 -1.88 -2.34 -17.14
CA THR A 47 -2.60 -1.77 -15.98
C THR A 47 -2.17 -2.44 -14.67
N ALA A 48 -1.95 -3.75 -14.68
CA ALA A 48 -1.46 -4.46 -13.50
C ALA A 48 -0.07 -3.99 -13.06
N ARG A 49 0.84 -3.70 -14.00
CA ARG A 49 2.16 -3.14 -13.67
C ARG A 49 2.05 -1.73 -13.10
N GLU A 50 1.21 -0.89 -13.68
CA GLU A 50 0.95 0.47 -13.16
C GLU A 50 0.42 0.41 -11.73
N LEU A 51 -0.56 -0.45 -11.46
CA LEU A 51 -1.09 -0.68 -10.11
C LEU A 51 0.02 -1.15 -9.15
N ALA A 52 0.85 -2.10 -9.58
CA ALA A 52 1.96 -2.59 -8.75
C ALA A 52 2.96 -1.48 -8.41
N HIS A 53 3.30 -0.61 -9.36
CA HIS A 53 4.17 0.53 -9.11
C HIS A 53 3.54 1.55 -8.15
N ASN A 54 2.24 1.81 -8.28
CA ASN A 54 1.52 2.69 -7.35
C ASN A 54 1.51 2.13 -5.93
N LEU A 55 1.29 0.82 -5.78
CA LEU A 55 1.33 0.15 -4.47
C LEU A 55 2.73 0.22 -3.86
N LEU A 56 3.77 -0.02 -4.65
CA LEU A 56 5.16 0.07 -4.19
C LEU A 56 5.51 1.48 -3.72
N ALA A 57 5.21 2.50 -4.54
CA ALA A 57 5.46 3.90 -4.18
C ALA A 57 4.68 4.32 -2.92
N CYS A 58 3.46 3.80 -2.74
CA CYS A 58 2.66 4.05 -1.55
C CYS A 58 3.26 3.41 -0.30
N ALA A 59 3.78 2.18 -0.41
CA ALA A 59 4.48 1.50 0.69
C ALA A 59 5.72 2.28 1.13
N ASP A 60 6.57 2.68 0.18
CA ASP A 60 7.79 3.47 0.47
C ASP A 60 7.46 4.82 1.15
N ALA A 61 6.38 5.47 0.69
CA ALA A 61 5.92 6.72 1.30
C ALA A 61 5.41 6.50 2.73
N ALA A 62 4.65 5.43 2.97
CA ALA A 62 4.13 5.10 4.30
C ALA A 62 5.25 4.75 5.29
N GLU A 63 6.27 4.00 4.86
CA GLU A 63 7.44 3.71 5.68
C GLU A 63 8.21 4.98 6.04
N SER A 64 8.42 5.87 5.06
CA SER A 64 9.08 7.17 5.28
C SER A 64 8.32 8.05 6.28
N ASP A 65 6.99 8.07 6.17
CA ASP A 65 6.13 8.82 7.08
C ASP A 65 6.19 8.25 8.51
N GLY A 66 6.14 6.92 8.64
CA GLY A 66 6.32 6.23 9.91
C GLY A 66 7.68 6.50 10.54
N PHE A 67 8.76 6.48 9.74
CA PHE A 67 10.10 6.83 10.18
C PHE A 67 10.16 8.27 10.72
N LEU A 68 9.63 9.25 10.00
CA LEU A 68 9.64 10.65 10.41
C LEU A 68 8.90 10.86 11.74
N VAL A 69 7.70 10.29 11.86
CA VAL A 69 6.91 10.35 13.10
C VAL A 69 7.68 9.72 14.26
N GLY A 70 8.21 8.51 14.05
CA GLY A 70 9.00 7.81 15.06
C GLY A 70 10.27 8.57 15.46
N PHE A 71 10.95 9.21 14.51
CA PHE A 71 12.13 10.03 14.78
C PHE A 71 11.80 11.28 15.61
N LEU A 72 10.73 12.00 15.25
CA LEU A 72 10.30 13.19 15.97
C LEU A 72 9.92 12.86 17.43
N GLN A 73 9.19 11.77 17.64
CA GLN A 73 8.75 11.37 18.97
C GLN A 73 9.91 10.81 19.80
N ASN A 74 10.64 9.83 19.27
CA ASN A 74 11.55 9.03 20.08
C ASN A 74 12.99 9.57 20.13
N VAL A 75 13.42 10.35 19.13
CA VAL A 75 14.79 10.88 19.07
C VAL A 75 14.82 12.36 19.42
N ILE A 76 13.93 13.15 18.83
CA ILE A 76 13.86 14.60 19.10
C ILE A 76 13.08 14.90 20.39
N GLY A 77 12.16 14.03 20.80
CA GLY A 77 11.35 14.20 22.01
C GLY A 77 10.19 15.19 21.81
N VAL A 78 9.57 15.20 20.62
CA VAL A 78 8.37 16.01 20.37
C VAL A 78 7.13 15.25 20.84
N ASP A 79 6.63 15.62 22.02
CA ASP A 79 5.46 14.96 22.64
C ASP A 79 4.11 15.47 22.10
N ASP A 80 4.09 16.65 21.49
CA ASP A 80 2.87 17.26 20.97
C ASP A 80 2.50 16.71 19.59
N MET A 81 1.52 15.81 19.56
CA MET A 81 1.03 15.17 18.33
C MET A 81 0.51 16.15 17.28
N SER A 82 0.01 17.32 17.68
CA SER A 82 -0.44 18.33 16.72
C SER A 82 0.74 18.89 15.90
N LYS A 83 1.90 19.06 16.54
CA LYS A 83 3.14 19.50 15.87
C LYS A 83 3.71 18.40 14.98
N VAL A 84 3.71 17.15 15.45
CA VAL A 84 4.17 16.00 14.64
C VAL A 84 3.32 15.87 13.38
N ALA A 85 1.99 15.95 13.49
CA ALA A 85 1.09 15.92 12.35
C ALA A 85 1.31 17.10 11.39
N GLY A 86 1.52 18.31 11.94
CA GLY A 86 1.82 19.50 11.14
C GLY A 86 3.10 19.35 10.31
N VAL A 87 4.18 18.85 10.93
CA VAL A 87 5.45 18.58 10.24
C VAL A 87 5.29 17.49 9.18
N LEU A 88 4.54 16.42 9.48
CA LEU A 88 4.30 15.35 8.53
C LEU A 88 3.59 15.85 7.27
N VAL A 89 2.57 16.71 7.40
CA VAL A 89 1.87 17.32 6.26
C VAL A 89 2.83 18.17 5.43
N GLN A 90 3.58 19.07 6.07
CA GLN A 90 4.54 19.93 5.37
C GLN A 90 5.65 19.12 4.68
N PHE A 91 6.12 18.04 5.31
CA PHE A 91 7.10 17.14 4.72
C PHE A 91 6.58 16.44 3.47
N ARG A 92 5.32 15.96 3.50
CA ARG A 92 4.67 15.35 2.33
C ARG A 92 4.56 16.32 1.17
N GLU A 93 4.06 17.53 1.43
CA GLU A 93 3.94 18.59 0.42
C GLU A 93 5.31 18.94 -0.19
N TYR A 94 6.34 19.08 0.66
CA TYR A 94 7.70 19.34 0.22
C TYR A 94 8.27 18.20 -0.65
N ARG A 95 8.08 16.94 -0.23
CA ARG A 95 8.51 15.75 -0.98
C ARG A 95 7.88 15.70 -2.36
N GLU A 96 6.57 15.94 -2.46
CA GLU A 96 5.85 15.99 -3.75
C GLU A 96 6.36 17.12 -4.66
N GLU A 97 6.68 18.28 -4.09
CA GLU A 97 7.29 19.38 -4.85
C GLU A 97 8.68 19.00 -5.40
N GLN A 98 9.52 18.33 -4.62
CA GLN A 98 10.85 17.92 -5.09
C GLN A 98 10.76 16.87 -6.21
N LEU A 99 9.84 15.90 -6.10
CA LEU A 99 9.64 14.89 -7.15
C LEU A 99 9.20 15.54 -8.47
N ARG A 100 8.22 16.46 -8.43
CA ARG A 100 7.79 17.21 -9.63
C ARG A 100 8.90 18.01 -10.28
N LYS A 101 9.88 18.47 -9.52
CA LYS A 101 11.05 19.20 -10.03
C LYS A 101 12.08 18.26 -10.66
N ALA A 102 12.23 17.04 -10.14
CA ALA A 102 13.16 16.06 -10.66
C ALA A 102 12.71 15.46 -12.01
N ASP A 103 11.41 15.44 -12.27
CA ASP A 103 10.79 14.94 -13.51
C ASP A 103 10.69 16.00 -14.63
N GLN A 104 11.17 17.22 -14.40
CA GLN A 104 11.22 18.33 -15.38
C GLN A 104 12.61 18.49 -15.98
#